data_AF-A0A7X6MAZ9-F1
#
_entry.id   AF-A0A7X6MAZ9-F1
#
_cell.length_a   1.000
_cell.length_b   1.000
_cell.length_c   1.000
_cell.angle_alpha   90.00
_cell.angle_beta   90.00
_cell.angle_gamma   90.00
#
_symmetry.space_group_name_H-M   'P 1'
#
loop_
_entity.id
_entity.type
_entity.pdbx_description
1 polymer ?
#
loop_
_entity_poly.entity_id
_entity_poly.type
_entity_poly.pdbx_seq_one_letter_code
_entity_poly.pdbx_strand_id
1 'polypeptide(L)'
;MGEARAWLDTTLRALRVPPAMIDSATLVLSELVTNAITHTRSGQQGGEVMVEALVHHQGARTELTVRVVDGGATTVPRPREVSPDAEHGRGLFLVQALAQAWGDLSDGRCGVWARWSWPTLAARPTWALGWHLDVSDDGSAVVAHHPGEDLTLVGPDLSSLRERVRAVTDVRRLREYYRHGWSLTFDTSHEGPSWFRAQRRERLCAPGRGQVEEFTASTVGELRGRLLGQVAADRNADRVRPVPIL
;
A
#
# COMPACT_ATOMS: atom_id res chain seq x y z
N MET A 1 -19.92 27.61 -0.53
CA MET A 1 -19.62 26.28 -1.12
C MET A 1 -18.32 26.27 -1.93
N GLY A 2 -18.21 27.01 -3.04
CA GLY A 2 -16.98 27.06 -3.85
C GLY A 2 -15.75 27.53 -3.07
N GLU A 3 -15.93 28.51 -2.18
CA GLU A 3 -14.87 29.03 -1.31
C GLU A 3 -14.29 27.97 -0.35
N ALA A 4 -15.15 27.18 0.30
CA ALA A 4 -14.72 26.11 1.20
C ALA A 4 -13.89 25.04 0.49
N ARG A 5 -14.29 24.66 -0.74
CA ARG A 5 -13.53 23.72 -1.57
C ARG A 5 -12.17 24.27 -1.98
N ALA A 6 -12.14 25.51 -2.45
CA ALA A 6 -10.89 26.16 -2.88
C ALA A 6 -9.92 26.34 -1.71
N TRP A 7 -10.44 26.71 -0.53
CA TRP A 7 -9.66 26.79 0.70
C TRP A 7 -9.09 25.43 1.10
N LEU A 8 -9.89 24.36 1.06
CA LEU A 8 -9.41 23.03 1.45
C LEU A 8 -8.33 22.53 0.48
N ASP A 9 -8.58 22.61 -0.83
CA ASP A 9 -7.60 22.21 -1.85
C ASP A 9 -6.27 22.97 -1.67
N THR A 10 -6.33 24.30 -1.54
CA THR A 10 -5.13 25.14 -1.36
C THR A 10 -4.38 24.78 -0.08
N THR A 11 -5.10 24.65 1.04
CA THR A 11 -4.53 24.29 2.35
C THR A 11 -3.85 22.92 2.29
N LEU A 12 -4.52 21.90 1.76
CA LEU A 12 -4.00 20.53 1.73
C LEU A 12 -2.82 20.38 0.76
N ARG A 13 -2.82 21.10 -0.37
CA ARG A 13 -1.65 21.17 -1.26
C ARG A 13 -0.44 21.80 -0.57
N ALA A 14 -0.65 22.90 0.16
CA ALA A 14 0.41 23.54 0.94
C ALA A 14 0.99 22.60 2.03
N LEU A 15 0.14 21.76 2.62
CA LEU A 15 0.52 20.73 3.59
C LEU A 15 1.07 19.43 2.94
N ARG A 16 1.23 19.41 1.61
CA ARG A 16 1.75 18.26 0.84
C ARG A 16 0.95 16.97 1.05
N VAL A 17 -0.36 17.09 1.21
CA VAL A 17 -1.27 15.94 1.22
C VAL A 17 -1.31 15.31 -0.18
N PRO A 18 -1.35 13.96 -0.31
CA PRO A 18 -1.42 13.30 -1.61
C PRO A 18 -2.65 13.73 -2.43
N PRO A 19 -2.53 13.94 -3.76
CA PRO A 19 -3.63 14.42 -4.60
C PRO A 19 -4.93 13.62 -4.45
N ALA A 20 -4.87 12.28 -4.43
CA ALA A 20 -6.07 11.45 -4.27
C ALA A 20 -6.80 11.70 -2.93
N MET A 21 -6.07 12.01 -1.85
CA MET A 21 -6.69 12.37 -0.58
C MET A 21 -7.31 13.76 -0.64
N ILE A 22 -6.70 14.70 -1.37
CA ILE A 22 -7.27 16.04 -1.60
C ILE A 22 -8.58 15.94 -2.39
N ASP A 23 -8.59 15.17 -3.47
CA ASP A 23 -9.77 14.99 -4.33
C ASP A 23 -10.92 14.35 -3.53
N SER A 24 -10.62 13.27 -2.81
CA SER A 24 -11.57 12.58 -1.92
C SER A 24 -12.10 13.50 -0.82
N ALA A 25 -11.21 14.20 -0.10
CA ALA A 25 -11.60 15.12 0.97
C ALA A 25 -12.41 16.32 0.47
N THR A 26 -12.10 16.85 -0.70
CA THR A 26 -12.84 17.97 -1.31
C THR A 26 -14.25 17.56 -1.73
N LEU A 27 -14.41 16.35 -2.24
CA LEU A 27 -15.72 15.80 -2.56
C LEU A 27 -16.53 15.54 -1.29
N VAL A 28 -15.93 14.91 -0.28
CA VAL A 28 -16.59 14.67 1.02
C VAL A 28 -16.97 16.00 1.70
N LEU A 29 -16.08 16.99 1.73
CA LEU A 29 -16.38 18.32 2.26
C LEU A 29 -17.60 18.93 1.57
N SER A 30 -17.75 18.69 0.27
CA SER A 30 -18.88 19.22 -0.48
C SER A 30 -20.22 18.68 0.04
N GLU A 31 -20.28 17.37 0.25
CA GLU A 31 -21.47 16.72 0.80
C GLU A 31 -21.73 17.18 2.25
N LEU A 32 -20.69 17.27 3.07
CA LEU A 32 -20.83 17.67 4.47
C LEU A 32 -21.31 19.13 4.63
N VAL A 33 -20.74 20.06 3.86
CA VAL A 33 -21.15 21.47 3.88
C VAL A 33 -22.56 21.64 3.32
N THR A 34 -22.91 20.89 2.27
CA THR A 34 -24.28 20.90 1.72
C THR A 34 -25.28 20.43 2.77
N ASN A 35 -24.98 19.32 3.45
CA ASN A 35 -25.82 18.83 4.55
C ASN A 35 -25.94 19.85 5.69
N ALA A 36 -24.83 20.49 6.08
CA ALA A 36 -24.83 21.52 7.12
C ALA A 36 -25.75 22.69 6.75
N ILE A 37 -25.65 23.23 5.54
CA ILE A 37 -26.48 24.35 5.08
C ILE A 37 -27.94 23.94 4.94
N THR A 38 -28.22 22.76 4.37
CA THR A 38 -29.60 22.34 4.07
C THR A 38 -30.37 21.91 5.31
N HIS A 39 -29.70 21.30 6.30
CA HIS A 39 -30.38 20.60 7.40
C HIS A 39 -30.17 21.22 8.79
N THR A 40 -29.37 22.27 8.93
CA THR A 40 -29.08 22.88 10.22
C THR A 40 -29.41 24.38 10.23
N ARG A 41 -29.27 25.01 11.39
CA ARG A 41 -29.41 26.47 11.51
C ARG A 41 -28.37 27.24 10.68
N SER A 42 -27.32 26.60 10.17
CA SER A 42 -26.34 27.23 9.27
C SER A 42 -26.93 27.73 7.94
N GLY A 43 -28.06 27.19 7.48
CA GLY A 43 -28.75 27.71 6.29
C GLY A 43 -29.67 28.89 6.56
N GLN A 44 -29.88 29.27 7.82
CA GLN A 44 -30.75 30.38 8.21
C GLN A 44 -30.01 31.73 8.06
N GLN A 45 -30.75 32.84 8.12
CA GLN A 45 -30.16 34.17 8.02
C GLN A 45 -29.13 34.39 9.14
N GLY A 46 -27.88 34.71 8.77
CA GLY A 46 -26.77 34.86 9.72
C GLY A 46 -26.15 33.53 10.20
N GLY A 47 -26.56 32.40 9.62
CA GLY A 47 -25.94 31.10 9.86
C GLY A 47 -24.56 31.00 9.21
N GLU A 48 -23.68 30.24 9.85
CA GLU A 48 -22.30 30.02 9.38
C GLU A 48 -21.95 28.54 9.42
N VAL A 49 -20.98 28.16 8.59
CA VAL A 49 -20.35 26.84 8.60
C VAL A 49 -18.85 27.05 8.75
N MET A 50 -18.25 26.43 9.75
CA MET A 50 -16.81 26.47 9.96
C MET A 50 -16.19 25.14 9.51
N VAL A 51 -15.12 25.22 8.74
CA VAL A 51 -14.38 24.06 8.25
C VAL A 51 -13.01 24.03 8.91
N GLU A 52 -12.64 22.88 9.46
CA GLU A 52 -11.32 22.64 10.04
C GLU A 52 -10.64 21.49 9.27
N ALA A 53 -9.34 21.63 8.99
CA ALA A 53 -8.52 20.57 8.43
C ALA A 53 -7.32 20.33 9.34
N LEU A 54 -7.22 19.14 9.91
CA LEU A 54 -6.16 18.75 10.83
C LEU A 54 -5.30 17.67 10.18
N VAL A 55 -4.00 17.92 10.04
CA VAL A 55 -3.02 16.94 9.56
C VAL A 55 -2.13 16.54 10.71
N HIS A 56 -2.13 15.24 11.04
CA HIS A 56 -1.33 14.67 12.12
C HIS A 56 -0.33 13.65 11.58
N HIS A 57 0.93 13.75 11.99
CA HIS A 57 1.97 12.77 11.68
C HIS A 57 2.18 11.84 12.88
N GLN A 58 1.95 10.54 12.67
CA GLN A 58 2.13 9.49 13.68
C GLN A 58 3.12 8.45 13.16
N GLY A 59 4.41 8.70 13.40
CA GLY A 59 5.49 7.81 12.95
C GLY A 59 5.49 7.64 11.43
N ALA A 60 5.13 6.45 10.96
CA ALA A 60 5.11 6.08 9.53
C ALA A 60 3.74 6.29 8.85
N ARG A 61 2.78 6.94 9.52
CA ARG A 61 1.47 7.29 8.93
C ARG A 61 1.15 8.76 9.13
N THR A 62 0.46 9.33 8.16
CA THR A 62 -0.15 10.65 8.23
C THR A 62 -1.66 10.49 8.19
N GLU A 63 -2.35 11.28 9.00
CA GLU A 63 -3.80 11.33 9.07
C GLU A 63 -4.28 12.73 8.73
N LEU A 64 -5.33 12.80 7.91
CA LEU A 64 -6.13 14.00 7.67
C LEU A 64 -7.49 13.80 8.34
N THR A 65 -7.90 14.77 9.16
CA THR A 65 -9.28 14.90 9.61
C THR A 65 -9.84 16.22 9.10
N VAL A 66 -10.95 16.17 8.35
CA VAL A 66 -11.73 17.34 7.98
C VAL A 66 -12.96 17.39 8.87
N ARG A 67 -13.21 18.54 9.49
CA ARG A 67 -14.38 18.79 10.34
C ARG A 67 -15.24 19.88 9.73
N VAL A 68 -16.55 19.69 9.81
CA VAL A 68 -17.55 20.69 9.45
C VAL A 68 -18.37 20.96 10.70
N VAL A 69 -18.20 22.15 11.27
CA VAL A 69 -18.94 22.64 12.42
C VAL A 69 -20.10 23.49 11.90
N ASP A 70 -21.29 23.22 12.40
CA ASP A 70 -22.53 23.84 11.96
C ASP A 70 -23.33 24.45 13.12
N GLY A 71 -24.40 25.15 12.77
CA GLY A 71 -25.27 25.84 13.72
C GLY A 71 -26.16 24.92 14.54
N GLY A 72 -26.09 23.59 14.34
CA GLY A 72 -26.90 22.58 14.97
C GLY A 72 -28.30 22.43 14.36
N ALA A 73 -28.88 21.24 14.51
CA ALA A 73 -30.23 20.90 14.09
C ALA A 73 -31.00 20.24 15.24
N THR A 74 -32.32 20.11 15.09
CA THR A 74 -33.16 19.30 16.01
C THR A 74 -33.00 17.79 15.78
N THR A 75 -32.34 17.38 14.69
CA THR A 75 -32.14 15.99 14.27
C THR A 75 -30.69 15.73 13.88
N VAL A 76 -30.20 14.52 14.14
CA VAL A 76 -28.85 14.08 13.75
C VAL A 76 -28.86 13.48 12.33
N PRO A 77 -27.86 13.75 11.48
CA PRO A 77 -27.74 13.11 10.17
C PRO A 77 -27.66 11.59 10.32
N ARG A 78 -28.50 10.83 9.60
CA ARG A 78 -28.46 9.36 9.60
C ARG A 78 -28.22 8.85 8.18
N PRO A 79 -27.31 7.88 7.98
CA PRO A 79 -27.19 7.19 6.72
C PRO A 79 -28.54 6.58 6.33
N ARG A 80 -28.97 6.79 5.10
CA ARG A 80 -30.10 6.09 4.50
C ARG A 80 -29.57 5.18 3.40
N GLU A 81 -30.10 3.97 3.31
CA GLU A 81 -29.97 3.19 2.08
C GLU A 81 -30.69 3.95 0.96
N VAL A 82 -29.96 4.23 -0.11
CA VAL A 82 -30.46 4.94 -1.28
C VAL A 82 -30.27 4.05 -2.50
N SER A 83 -31.29 3.97 -3.35
CA SER A 83 -31.17 3.30 -4.65
C SER A 83 -30.03 3.93 -5.47
N PRO A 84 -29.29 3.16 -6.29
CA PRO A 84 -28.32 3.70 -7.25
C PRO A 84 -28.89 4.77 -8.19
N ASP A 85 -30.21 4.82 -8.38
CA ASP A 85 -30.89 5.76 -9.28
C ASP A 85 -31.50 6.97 -8.54
N ALA A 86 -31.31 7.07 -7.22
CA ALA A 86 -31.88 8.16 -6.45
C ALA A 86 -31.06 9.46 -6.60
N GLU A 87 -31.74 10.56 -6.89
CA GLU A 87 -31.13 11.90 -7.06
C GLU A 87 -30.82 12.60 -5.73
N HIS A 88 -31.41 12.15 -4.62
CA HIS A 88 -31.27 12.77 -3.29
C HIS A 88 -30.86 11.74 -2.23
N GLY A 89 -30.08 12.17 -1.23
CA GLY A 89 -29.68 11.33 -0.09
C GLY A 89 -28.36 10.57 -0.25
N ARG A 90 -27.65 10.71 -1.37
CA ARG A 90 -26.35 10.06 -1.62
C ARG A 90 -25.19 10.66 -0.82
N GLY A 91 -25.36 11.84 -0.23
CA GLY A 91 -24.26 12.55 0.42
C GLY A 91 -23.56 11.74 1.50
N LEU A 92 -24.32 11.10 2.40
CA LEU A 92 -23.72 10.23 3.42
C LEU A 92 -23.17 8.91 2.85
N PHE A 93 -23.73 8.41 1.75
CA PHE A 93 -23.16 7.26 1.03
C PHE A 93 -21.77 7.59 0.45
N LEU A 94 -21.61 8.77 -0.16
CA LEU A 94 -20.32 9.24 -0.66
C LEU A 94 -19.31 9.42 0.47
N VAL A 95 -19.72 10.02 1.59
CA VAL A 95 -18.88 10.14 2.79
C VAL A 95 -18.42 8.76 3.26
N GLN A 96 -19.34 7.79 3.33
CA GLN A 96 -19.02 6.43 3.77
C GLN A 96 -18.15 5.65 2.79
N ALA A 97 -18.25 5.91 1.49
CA ALA A 97 -17.44 5.26 0.46
C ALA A 97 -16.03 5.84 0.36
N LEU A 98 -15.85 7.14 0.64
CA LEU A 98 -14.61 7.87 0.37
C LEU A 98 -13.77 8.15 1.62
N ALA A 99 -14.39 8.27 2.79
CA ALA A 99 -13.68 8.44 4.06
C ALA A 99 -13.41 7.08 4.72
N GLN A 100 -12.25 6.95 5.37
CA GLN A 100 -11.92 5.73 6.13
C GLN A 100 -12.71 5.65 7.44
N ALA A 101 -13.06 6.80 8.01
CA ALA A 101 -13.97 6.92 9.14
C ALA A 101 -14.62 8.30 9.11
N TRP A 102 -15.81 8.40 9.69
CA TRP A 102 -16.52 9.66 9.86
C TRP A 102 -17.49 9.52 11.04
N GLY A 103 -17.97 10.66 11.57
CA GLY A 103 -18.94 10.68 12.65
C GLY A 103 -19.25 12.08 13.15
N ASP A 104 -19.98 12.16 14.25
CA ASP A 104 -20.32 13.42 14.90
C ASP A 104 -19.15 13.95 15.74
N LEU A 105 -19.08 15.27 15.91
CA LEU A 105 -18.15 15.90 16.84
C LEU A 105 -18.57 15.61 18.29
N SER A 106 -17.61 15.17 19.10
CA SER A 106 -17.83 14.85 20.52
C SER A 106 -17.26 15.91 21.47
N ASP A 107 -16.86 17.07 20.95
CA ASP A 107 -16.19 18.15 21.70
C ASP A 107 -17.17 19.24 22.18
N GLY A 108 -18.47 18.94 22.17
CA GLY A 108 -19.54 19.87 22.57
C GLY A 108 -20.01 20.81 21.46
N ARG A 109 -19.36 20.78 20.28
CA ARG A 109 -19.82 21.52 19.09
C ARG A 109 -20.76 20.66 18.26
N CYS A 110 -21.64 21.33 17.51
CA CYS A 110 -22.50 20.66 16.52
C CYS A 110 -21.73 20.52 15.21
N GLY A 111 -21.69 19.31 14.66
CA GLY A 111 -21.04 19.07 13.38
C GLY A 111 -20.52 17.66 13.24
N VAL A 112 -19.81 17.44 12.14
CA VAL A 112 -19.34 16.12 11.69
C VAL A 112 -17.88 16.19 11.28
N TRP A 113 -17.24 15.03 11.24
CA TRP A 113 -15.86 14.88 10.79
C TRP A 113 -15.72 13.68 9.87
N ALA A 114 -14.72 13.74 8.99
CA ALA A 114 -14.30 12.64 8.12
C ALA A 114 -12.78 12.53 8.13
N ARG A 115 -12.27 11.31 8.00
CA ARG A 115 -10.86 10.96 8.26
C ARG A 115 -10.28 10.08 7.16
N TRP A 116 -9.02 10.37 6.84
CA TRP A 116 -8.19 9.63 5.88
C TRP A 116 -6.81 9.40 6.49
N SER A 117 -6.16 8.30 6.11
CA SER A 117 -4.80 8.01 6.52
C SER A 117 -4.02 7.37 5.38
N TRP A 118 -2.74 7.72 5.28
CA TRP A 118 -1.82 7.17 4.28
C TRP A 118 -0.42 6.98 4.88
N PRO A 119 0.43 6.13 4.28
CA PRO A 119 1.81 5.97 4.71
C PRO A 119 2.66 7.23 4.52
N THR A 120 3.56 7.52 5.46
CA THR A 120 4.47 8.68 5.41
C THR A 120 5.86 8.26 4.92
N LEU A 121 6.35 8.91 3.86
CA LEU A 121 7.69 8.68 3.29
C LEU A 121 8.73 9.76 3.66
N ALA A 122 8.50 10.50 4.75
CA ALA A 122 9.23 11.72 5.10
C ALA A 122 10.76 11.55 5.22
N ALA A 123 11.24 10.33 5.50
CA ALA A 123 12.66 9.99 5.42
C ALA A 123 12.84 8.70 4.62
N ARG A 124 13.76 8.73 3.65
CA ARG A 124 14.17 7.51 2.95
C ARG A 124 14.84 6.57 3.96
N PRO A 125 14.27 5.38 4.23
CA PRO A 125 14.87 4.47 5.18
C PRO A 125 16.13 3.86 4.60
N THR A 126 17.15 3.65 5.44
CA THR A 126 18.46 3.13 5.01
C THR A 126 18.39 1.72 4.40
N TRP A 127 17.40 0.91 4.79
CA TRP A 127 17.19 -0.42 4.21
C TRP A 127 16.68 -0.37 2.77
N ALA A 128 16.10 0.75 2.32
CA ALA A 128 15.61 0.94 0.96
C ALA A 128 16.65 1.58 0.03
N LEU A 129 17.93 1.56 0.40
CA LEU A 129 18.98 2.11 -0.45
C LEU A 129 19.01 1.38 -1.81
N GLY A 130 18.99 2.14 -2.91
CA GLY A 130 18.88 1.60 -4.26
C GLY A 130 17.44 1.29 -4.72
N TRP A 131 16.45 1.57 -3.87
CA TRP A 131 15.02 1.47 -4.19
C TRP A 131 14.40 2.85 -4.31
N HIS A 132 13.44 2.99 -5.21
CA HIS A 132 12.57 4.15 -5.30
C HIS A 132 11.28 3.84 -4.56
N LEU A 133 11.02 4.57 -3.48
CA LEU A 133 9.79 4.44 -2.70
C LEU A 133 8.80 5.52 -3.13
N ASP A 134 7.56 5.12 -3.31
CA ASP A 134 6.43 6.00 -3.58
C ASP A 134 5.19 5.53 -2.81
N VAL A 135 4.16 6.35 -2.79
CA VAL A 135 2.81 5.96 -2.35
C VAL A 135 2.00 5.62 -3.59
N SER A 136 1.14 4.62 -3.53
CA SER A 136 0.22 4.31 -4.63
C SER A 136 -0.66 5.52 -4.97
N ASP A 137 -1.16 5.57 -6.20
CA ASP A 137 -1.98 6.69 -6.68
C ASP A 137 -3.21 6.93 -5.80
N ASP A 138 -3.81 5.87 -5.26
CA ASP A 138 -4.96 5.91 -4.35
C ASP A 138 -4.58 6.21 -2.88
N GLY A 139 -3.29 6.38 -2.57
CA GLY A 139 -2.79 6.65 -1.23
C GLY A 139 -2.83 5.46 -0.25
N SER A 140 -3.29 4.29 -0.69
CA SER A 140 -3.60 3.15 0.19
C SER A 140 -2.40 2.27 0.52
N ALA A 141 -1.35 2.32 -0.30
CA ALA A 141 -0.19 1.45 -0.22
C ALA A 141 1.13 2.21 -0.44
N VAL A 142 2.23 1.57 -0.02
CA VAL A 142 3.58 1.96 -0.38
C VAL A 142 4.06 1.09 -1.52
N VAL A 143 4.69 1.72 -2.51
CA VAL A 143 5.29 1.09 -3.67
C VAL A 143 6.81 1.22 -3.58
N ALA A 144 7.53 0.13 -3.81
CA ALA A 144 9.00 0.11 -3.90
C ALA A 144 9.43 -0.47 -5.24
N HIS A 145 10.07 0.36 -6.06
CA HIS A 145 10.60 -0.02 -7.37
C HIS A 145 12.11 -0.20 -7.31
N HIS A 146 12.61 -1.34 -7.80
CA HIS A 146 14.03 -1.61 -7.92
C HIS A 146 14.49 -1.45 -9.38
N PRO A 147 15.20 -0.37 -9.74
CA PRO A 147 15.51 -0.04 -11.13
C PRO A 147 16.42 -1.06 -11.84
N GLY A 148 17.21 -1.84 -11.09
CA GLY A 148 18.13 -2.83 -11.67
C GLY A 148 17.56 -4.24 -11.81
N GLU A 149 16.36 -4.52 -11.31
CA GLU A 149 15.74 -5.85 -11.38
C GLU A 149 14.35 -5.80 -12.04
N ASP A 150 13.92 -4.60 -12.49
CA ASP A 150 12.57 -4.35 -13.01
C ASP A 150 11.47 -4.94 -12.11
N LEU A 151 11.64 -4.71 -10.80
CA LEU A 151 10.83 -5.33 -9.75
C LEU A 151 10.07 -4.26 -8.98
N THR A 152 8.76 -4.42 -8.90
CA THR A 152 7.86 -3.57 -8.11
C THR A 152 7.27 -4.37 -6.95
N LEU A 153 7.45 -3.86 -5.74
CA LEU A 153 6.85 -4.39 -4.53
C LEU A 153 5.80 -3.40 -4.01
N VAL A 154 4.59 -3.89 -3.73
CA VAL A 154 3.50 -3.08 -3.16
C VAL A 154 3.12 -3.66 -1.81
N GLY A 155 3.05 -2.83 -0.77
CA GLY A 155 2.67 -3.25 0.58
C GLY A 155 1.88 -2.18 1.32
N PRO A 156 1.16 -2.54 2.39
CA PRO A 156 0.32 -1.60 3.14
C PRO A 156 1.13 -0.53 3.90
N ASP A 157 2.39 -0.82 4.23
CA ASP A 157 3.27 0.07 4.96
C ASP A 157 4.78 -0.22 4.69
N LEU A 158 5.63 0.65 5.23
CA LEU A 158 7.09 0.53 5.15
C LEU A 158 7.65 -0.73 5.84
N SER A 159 6.98 -1.27 6.86
CA SER A 159 7.43 -2.47 7.58
C SER A 159 7.25 -3.71 6.71
N SER A 160 6.09 -3.84 6.06
CA SER A 160 5.80 -4.90 5.11
C SER A 160 6.78 -4.89 3.93
N LEU A 161 7.10 -3.69 3.41
CA LEU A 161 8.10 -3.56 2.34
C LEU A 161 9.53 -3.85 2.81
N ARG A 162 9.91 -3.46 4.03
CA ARG A 162 11.26 -3.70 4.57
C ARG A 162 11.63 -5.17 4.52
N GLU A 163 10.71 -6.04 4.94
CA GLU A 163 10.93 -7.49 4.92
C GLU A 163 11.16 -7.99 3.51
N ARG A 164 10.32 -7.57 2.55
CA ARG A 164 10.41 -8.00 1.15
C ARG A 164 11.68 -7.46 0.46
N VAL A 165 12.05 -6.21 0.69
CA VAL A 165 13.28 -5.61 0.16
C VAL A 165 14.53 -6.30 0.69
N ARG A 166 14.56 -6.62 1.99
CA ARG A 166 15.66 -7.39 2.58
C ARG A 166 15.78 -8.75 1.91
N ALA A 167 14.66 -9.39 1.68
CA ALA A 167 14.60 -10.72 1.14
C ALA A 167 15.06 -10.76 -0.34
N VAL A 168 14.73 -9.73 -1.14
CA VAL A 168 15.31 -9.50 -2.48
C VAL A 168 16.83 -9.31 -2.40
N THR A 169 17.31 -8.49 -1.46
CA THR A 169 18.74 -8.24 -1.25
C THR A 169 19.50 -9.54 -0.93
N ASP A 170 18.94 -10.39 -0.08
CA ASP A 170 19.54 -11.67 0.29
C ASP A 170 19.58 -12.63 -0.91
N VAL A 171 18.54 -12.66 -1.74
CA VAL A 171 18.51 -13.50 -2.95
C VAL A 171 19.52 -13.03 -3.98
N ARG A 172 19.72 -11.72 -4.15
CA ARG A 172 20.78 -11.19 -5.02
C ARG A 172 22.16 -11.64 -4.54
N ARG A 173 22.40 -11.72 -3.23
CA ARG A 173 23.63 -12.30 -2.66
C ARG A 173 23.74 -13.81 -2.91
N LEU A 174 22.65 -14.57 -2.76
CA LEU A 174 22.63 -15.99 -3.08
C LEU A 174 22.89 -16.24 -4.58
N ARG A 175 22.36 -15.39 -5.46
CA ARG A 175 22.56 -15.47 -6.91
C ARG A 175 24.04 -15.35 -7.24
N GLU A 176 24.75 -14.42 -6.60
CA GLU A 176 26.20 -14.29 -6.77
C GLU A 176 26.95 -15.53 -6.26
N TYR A 177 26.56 -16.08 -5.11
CA TYR A 177 27.21 -17.26 -4.53
C TYR A 177 27.00 -18.54 -5.35
N TYR A 178 25.79 -18.77 -5.87
CA TYR A 178 25.41 -19.97 -6.62
C TYR A 178 25.47 -19.81 -8.14
N ARG A 179 26.05 -18.72 -8.65
CA ARG A 179 26.13 -18.37 -10.09
C ARG A 179 26.70 -19.47 -10.99
N HIS A 180 27.53 -20.35 -10.42
CA HIS A 180 28.17 -21.47 -11.13
C HIS A 180 27.35 -22.76 -11.09
N GLY A 181 26.06 -22.67 -11.38
CA GLY A 181 25.18 -23.85 -11.46
C GLY A 181 23.70 -23.53 -11.32
N TRP A 182 23.35 -22.44 -10.65
CA TRP A 182 21.96 -22.04 -10.44
C TRP A 182 21.67 -20.65 -11.01
N SER A 183 20.52 -20.52 -11.65
CA SER A 183 19.87 -19.26 -11.97
C SER A 183 18.76 -19.02 -10.97
N LEU A 184 18.81 -17.89 -10.26
CA LEU A 184 17.79 -17.50 -9.28
C LEU A 184 17.02 -16.29 -9.79
N THR A 185 15.71 -16.39 -9.96
CA THR A 185 14.84 -15.30 -10.42
C THR A 185 13.73 -15.02 -9.43
N PHE A 186 13.09 -13.85 -9.57
CA PHE A 186 11.89 -13.50 -8.84
C PHE A 186 10.68 -13.90 -9.68
N ASP A 187 9.70 -14.55 -9.06
CA ASP A 187 8.44 -14.83 -9.72
C ASP A 187 7.44 -13.73 -9.34
N THR A 188 7.12 -12.89 -10.33
CA THR A 188 6.20 -11.75 -10.19
C THR A 188 4.79 -12.09 -10.70
N SER A 189 4.57 -13.33 -11.14
CA SER A 189 3.36 -13.73 -11.86
C SER A 189 2.17 -14.08 -10.95
N HIS A 190 2.36 -14.16 -9.63
CA HIS A 190 1.32 -14.57 -8.69
C HIS A 190 1.15 -13.57 -7.53
N GLU A 191 -0.11 -13.28 -7.20
CA GLU A 191 -0.53 -12.44 -6.05
C GLU A 191 -0.30 -13.13 -4.67
N GLY A 192 0.57 -14.16 -4.60
CA GLY A 192 0.82 -14.98 -3.41
C GLY A 192 2.28 -15.38 -3.25
N PRO A 193 2.69 -16.01 -2.13
CA PRO A 193 4.08 -16.19 -1.74
C PRO A 193 4.72 -17.36 -2.48
N SER A 194 5.02 -17.17 -3.77
CA SER A 194 6.05 -17.91 -4.49
C SER A 194 6.94 -16.85 -5.11
N TRP A 195 7.93 -16.34 -4.36
CA TRP A 195 8.70 -15.16 -4.77
C TRP A 195 10.14 -15.50 -5.25
N PHE A 196 10.62 -16.75 -5.08
CA PHE A 196 11.80 -17.27 -5.78
C PHE A 196 11.46 -18.38 -6.75
N ARG A 197 12.23 -18.38 -7.82
CA ARG A 197 12.44 -19.53 -8.68
C ARG A 197 13.93 -19.81 -8.78
N ALA A 198 14.31 -21.05 -8.55
CA ALA A 198 15.67 -21.54 -8.74
C ALA A 198 15.66 -22.55 -9.89
N GLN A 199 16.52 -22.34 -10.88
CA GLN A 199 16.65 -23.22 -12.04
C GLN A 199 18.10 -23.61 -12.23
N ARG A 200 18.35 -24.89 -12.46
CA ARG A 200 19.65 -25.42 -12.87
C ARG A 200 19.48 -26.24 -14.13
N ARG A 201 20.29 -25.92 -15.14
CA ARG A 201 20.46 -26.80 -16.29
C ARG A 201 21.53 -27.83 -15.92
N GLU A 202 21.16 -29.10 -15.86
CA GLU A 202 22.13 -30.18 -15.73
C GLU A 202 23.14 -30.18 -16.88
N ARG A 203 24.38 -30.57 -16.56
CA ARG A 203 25.35 -30.91 -17.61
C ARG A 203 24.91 -32.21 -18.26
N LEU A 204 24.76 -32.20 -19.58
CA LEU A 204 24.54 -33.37 -20.44
C LEU A 204 25.52 -34.49 -20.05
N CYS A 205 25.07 -35.45 -19.25
CA CYS A 205 25.73 -36.74 -19.09
C CYS A 205 24.74 -37.77 -19.66
N ALA A 206 25.06 -38.26 -20.86
CA ALA A 206 24.26 -39.16 -21.71
C ALA A 206 23.17 -38.51 -22.59
N PRO A 207 22.99 -38.98 -23.84
CA PRO A 207 22.02 -38.42 -24.78
C PRO A 207 20.61 -38.82 -24.34
N GLY A 208 19.81 -37.82 -23.96
CA GLY A 208 18.36 -37.98 -23.84
C GLY A 208 17.76 -37.86 -22.43
N ARG A 209 18.03 -36.74 -21.76
CA ARG A 209 17.09 -35.96 -20.90
C ARG A 209 17.95 -35.02 -20.05
N GLY A 210 18.11 -33.78 -20.50
CA GLY A 210 18.56 -32.72 -19.58
C GLY A 210 17.41 -32.46 -18.61
N GLN A 211 17.50 -32.94 -17.38
CA GLN A 211 16.49 -32.62 -16.39
C GLN A 211 16.77 -31.18 -15.93
N VAL A 212 15.82 -30.28 -16.16
CA VAL A 212 15.89 -28.94 -15.58
C VAL A 212 15.45 -29.11 -14.14
N GLU A 213 16.39 -29.02 -13.21
CA GLU A 213 16.04 -28.95 -11.79
C GLU A 213 15.48 -27.56 -11.51
N GLU A 214 14.19 -27.52 -11.22
CA GLU A 214 13.46 -26.30 -10.91
C GLU A 214 12.67 -26.46 -9.62
N PHE A 215 12.74 -25.45 -8.78
CA PHE A 215 11.84 -25.33 -7.64
C PHE A 215 11.57 -23.87 -7.29
N THR A 216 10.42 -23.65 -6.68
CA THR A 216 10.06 -22.35 -6.10
C THR A 216 10.24 -22.37 -4.58
N ALA A 217 10.38 -21.18 -4.00
CA ALA A 217 10.41 -21.01 -2.56
C ALA A 217 9.65 -19.74 -2.15
N SER A 218 9.00 -19.86 -1.00
CA SER A 218 8.17 -18.83 -0.39
C SER A 218 8.93 -18.01 0.67
N THR A 219 10.17 -18.38 0.99
CA THR A 219 11.06 -17.63 1.89
C THR A 219 12.53 -17.78 1.46
N VAL A 220 13.40 -16.85 1.87
CA VAL A 220 14.86 -16.98 1.68
C VAL A 220 15.41 -18.20 2.40
N GLY A 221 14.89 -18.50 3.59
CA GLY A 221 15.31 -19.65 4.40
C GLY A 221 15.02 -20.96 3.68
N GLU A 222 13.83 -21.11 3.12
CA GLU A 222 13.45 -22.25 2.30
C GLU A 222 14.33 -22.37 1.05
N LEU A 223 14.52 -21.29 0.30
CA LEU A 223 15.39 -21.26 -0.87
C LEU A 223 16.80 -21.73 -0.50
N ARG A 224 17.38 -21.15 0.55
CA ARG A 224 18.73 -21.46 1.03
C ARG A 224 18.84 -22.92 1.47
N GLY A 225 17.85 -23.43 2.21
CA GLY A 225 17.82 -24.82 2.67
C GLY A 225 17.79 -25.80 1.51
N ARG A 226 16.93 -25.57 0.51
CA ARG A 226 16.85 -26.42 -0.69
C ARG A 226 18.13 -26.38 -1.52
N LEU A 227 18.71 -25.19 -1.74
CA LEU A 227 20.00 -25.05 -2.45
C LEU A 227 21.15 -25.78 -1.72
N LEU A 228 21.23 -25.66 -0.39
CA LEU A 228 22.23 -26.37 0.41
C LEU A 228 22.04 -27.89 0.35
N GLY A 229 20.79 -28.37 0.44
CA GLY A 229 20.45 -29.78 0.29
C GLY A 229 20.91 -30.34 -1.04
N GLN A 230 20.69 -29.60 -2.14
CA GLN A 230 21.08 -30.04 -3.47
C GLN A 230 22.59 -30.05 -3.68
N VAL A 231 23.31 -29.04 -3.19
CA VAL A 231 24.79 -29.02 -3.24
C VAL A 231 25.39 -30.16 -2.40
N ALA A 232 24.78 -30.52 -1.27
CA ALA A 232 25.21 -31.65 -0.47
C ALA A 232 24.96 -32.99 -1.18
N ALA A 233 23.79 -33.14 -1.82
CA ALA A 233 23.43 -34.33 -2.61
C ALA A 233 24.42 -34.54 -3.77
N ASP A 234 24.74 -33.49 -4.53
CA ASP A 234 25.72 -33.53 -5.62
C ASP A 234 27.09 -33.99 -5.13
N ARG A 235 27.60 -33.39 -4.05
CA ARG A 235 28.91 -33.74 -3.48
C ARG A 235 28.95 -35.20 -3.02
N ASN A 236 27.84 -35.71 -2.51
CA ASN A 236 27.75 -37.11 -2.11
C ASN A 236 27.69 -38.03 -3.34
N ALA A 237 26.93 -37.66 -4.36
CA ALA A 237 26.85 -38.42 -5.62
C ALA A 237 28.23 -38.52 -6.31
N ASP A 238 29.00 -37.43 -6.37
CA ASP A 238 30.35 -37.43 -6.93
C ASP A 238 31.35 -38.28 -6.12
N ARG A 239 31.18 -38.37 -4.80
CA ARG A 239 32.01 -39.24 -3.93
C ARG A 239 31.70 -40.72 -4.08
N VAL A 240 30.46 -41.07 -4.41
CA VAL A 240 29.98 -42.46 -4.52
C VAL A 240 30.19 -43.04 -5.93
N ARG A 241 30.56 -42.22 -6.93
CA ARG A 241 30.91 -42.73 -8.27
C ARG A 241 32.09 -43.71 -8.16
N PRO A 242 31.93 -44.99 -8.53
CA PRO A 242 33.04 -45.94 -8.51
C PRO A 242 34.12 -45.46 -9.48
N VAL A 243 35.37 -45.46 -9.03
CA VAL A 243 36.53 -45.26 -9.92
C VAL A 243 36.46 -46.36 -10.97
N PRO A 244 36.45 -46.05 -12.27
CA PRO A 244 36.48 -47.07 -13.29
C PRO A 244 37.78 -47.87 -13.10
N ILE A 245 37.63 -49.14 -12.76
CA ILE A 245 38.74 -50.09 -12.75
C ILE A 245 39.09 -50.29 -14.22
N LEU A 246 40.21 -49.69 -14.64
CA LEU A 246 40.83 -49.89 -15.95
C LEU A 246 41.31 -51.33 -16.11
#